data_AF-E4XFU1-F1
#
_entry.id   AF-E4XFU1-F1
#
_cell.length_a   1.000
_cell.length_b   1.000
_cell.length_c   1.000
_cell.angle_alpha   90.00
_cell.angle_beta   90.00
_cell.angle_gamma   90.00
#
_symmetry.space_group_name_H-M   'P 1'
#
loop_
_entity.id
_entity.type
_entity.pdbx_description
1 polymer ?
#
loop_
_entity_poly.entity_id
_entity_poly.type
_entity_poly.pdbx_seq_one_letter_code
_entity_poly.pdbx_strand_id
1 'polypeptide(L)'
;MSTLLTTSVLELFISFLRPTGPCVGEENFDLSERLSQIADSNENLDDSLNVMMNTFETNMRFLQSVGHLIQWMATHIISQVTQLRSHALSSNEISISRQILLIMKLWTTLHNNCSPLYTIKDIKCDPLSESYAILSKAAAAQNLGENISIELYESCELLKCRVSTGKVSMKKPQIANLKGQSFQVGKLVKQRASLLIDDTDFVRRTTVGREETRDLRHCSRSGAYTYNRQESLISGWDHRFLKRSMCGGLWTNISSSPTKKKPYVPALLCQEFI
;
A
#
# COMPACT_ATOMS: atom_id res chain seq x y z
N MET A 1 -15.96 -3.22 -4.98
CA MET A 1 -14.52 -3.55 -5.05
C MET A 1 -14.36 -5.01 -4.68
N SER A 2 -13.38 -5.75 -5.22
CA SER A 2 -13.24 -7.16 -4.85
C SER A 2 -12.66 -7.28 -3.43
N THR A 3 -13.19 -8.21 -2.64
CA THR A 3 -12.66 -8.60 -1.32
C THR A 3 -11.16 -8.91 -1.35
N LEU A 4 -10.68 -9.46 -2.46
CA LEU A 4 -9.26 -9.71 -2.70
C LEU A 4 -8.40 -8.43 -2.58
N LEU A 5 -8.89 -7.30 -3.07
CA LEU A 5 -8.14 -6.05 -3.06
C LEU A 5 -8.11 -5.44 -1.65
N THR A 6 -9.21 -5.50 -0.91
CA THR A 6 -9.23 -5.06 0.51
C THR A 6 -8.29 -5.92 1.37
N THR A 7 -8.28 -7.24 1.16
CA THR A 7 -7.32 -8.14 1.83
C THR A 7 -5.88 -7.81 1.46
N SER A 8 -5.60 -7.58 0.17
CA SER A 8 -4.24 -7.24 -0.29
C SER A 8 -3.74 -5.92 0.31
N VAL A 9 -4.63 -4.95 0.51
CA VAL A 9 -4.27 -3.68 1.16
C VAL A 9 -4.08 -3.86 2.66
N LEU A 10 -4.89 -4.68 3.33
CA LEU A 10 -4.68 -5.03 4.73
C LEU A 10 -3.30 -5.66 4.95
N GLU A 11 -2.92 -6.64 4.13
CA GLU A 11 -1.58 -7.27 4.18
C GLU A 11 -0.45 -6.25 4.01
N LEU A 12 -0.62 -5.32 3.06
CA LEU A 12 0.35 -4.24 2.87
C LEU A 12 0.43 -3.34 4.11
N PHE A 13 -0.71 -3.01 4.72
CA PHE A 13 -0.76 -2.16 5.91
C PHE A 13 -0.14 -2.84 7.12
N ILE A 14 -0.42 -4.13 7.33
CA ILE A 14 0.21 -4.98 8.36
C ILE A 14 1.74 -5.00 8.17
N SER A 15 2.23 -5.03 6.93
CA SER A 15 3.67 -5.03 6.66
C SER A 15 4.41 -3.77 7.16
N PHE A 16 3.69 -2.68 7.44
CA PHE A 16 4.25 -1.45 8.01
C PHE A 16 4.28 -1.43 9.55
N LEU A 17 3.55 -2.36 10.19
CA LEU A 17 3.53 -2.53 11.63
C LEU A 17 4.72 -3.37 12.10
N ARG A 18 5.20 -3.07 13.31
CA ARG A 18 6.28 -3.76 14.00
C ARG A 18 5.81 -4.11 15.40
N PRO A 19 5.96 -5.36 15.87
CA PRO A 19 5.64 -5.68 17.26
C PRO A 19 6.60 -4.95 18.21
N THR A 20 6.07 -4.47 19.34
CA THR A 20 6.84 -3.85 20.41
C THR A 20 7.36 -4.89 21.42
N GLY A 21 8.33 -4.47 22.24
CA GLY A 21 9.13 -5.28 23.17
C GLY A 21 8.46 -6.47 23.89
N PRO A 22 7.24 -6.40 24.45
CA PRO A 22 6.63 -7.56 25.10
C PRO A 22 6.28 -8.72 24.15
N CYS A 23 6.11 -8.45 22.85
CA CYS A 23 5.70 -9.43 21.84
C CYS A 23 6.88 -10.03 21.05
N VAL A 24 8.10 -9.50 21.21
CA VAL A 24 9.28 -9.84 20.38
C VAL A 24 9.91 -11.21 20.74
N GLY A 25 9.37 -11.92 21.74
CA GLY A 25 9.86 -13.23 22.18
C GLY A 25 8.84 -14.38 22.11
N GLU A 26 7.63 -14.15 21.59
CA GLU A 26 6.62 -15.21 21.49
C GLU A 26 6.86 -16.08 20.25
N GLU A 27 7.05 -17.39 20.45
CA GLU A 27 7.46 -18.35 19.40
C GLU A 27 6.44 -18.49 18.24
N ASN A 28 5.22 -17.94 18.36
CA ASN A 28 4.17 -17.99 17.34
C ASN A 28 3.46 -16.64 17.13
N PHE A 29 4.15 -15.50 17.29
CA PHE A 29 3.51 -14.20 17.12
C PHE A 29 3.13 -13.91 15.65
N ASP A 30 1.85 -14.12 15.31
CA ASP A 30 1.29 -13.65 14.05
C ASP A 30 0.66 -12.27 14.21
N LEU A 31 1.16 -11.31 13.42
CA LEU A 31 0.66 -9.93 13.40
C LEU A 31 -0.81 -9.87 12.94
N SER A 32 -1.17 -10.70 11.96
CA SER A 32 -2.52 -10.71 11.41
C SER A 32 -3.53 -11.22 12.43
N GLU A 33 -3.25 -12.36 13.06
CA GLU A 33 -4.10 -12.91 14.11
C GLU A 33 -4.23 -11.95 15.30
N ARG A 34 -3.12 -11.36 15.77
CA ARG A 34 -3.16 -10.41 16.89
C ARG A 34 -3.98 -9.17 16.57
N LEU A 35 -3.87 -8.64 15.35
CA LEU A 35 -4.65 -7.50 14.90
C LEU A 35 -6.15 -7.84 14.84
N SER A 36 -6.50 -9.02 14.32
CA SER A 36 -7.89 -9.50 14.31
C SER A 36 -8.43 -9.60 15.74
N GLN A 37 -7.68 -10.22 16.66
CA GLN A 37 -8.08 -10.32 18.08
C GLN A 37 -8.34 -8.94 18.70
N ILE A 38 -7.48 -7.94 18.44
CA ILE A 38 -7.67 -6.57 18.94
C ILE A 38 -8.90 -5.90 18.33
N ALA A 39 -9.17 -6.15 17.05
CA ALA A 39 -10.36 -5.65 16.37
C ALA A 39 -11.62 -6.32 16.91
N ASP A 40 -11.59 -7.62 17.16
CA ASP A 40 -12.77 -8.39 17.57
C ASP A 40 -13.10 -8.24 19.06
N SER A 41 -12.11 -7.95 19.91
CA SER A 41 -12.28 -7.90 21.37
C SER A 41 -13.01 -6.66 21.89
N ASN A 42 -12.89 -5.49 21.24
CA ASN A 42 -13.54 -4.27 21.72
C ASN A 42 -14.45 -3.66 20.65
N GLU A 43 -15.65 -3.25 21.10
CA GLU A 43 -16.57 -2.47 20.28
C GLU A 43 -16.11 -1.01 20.13
N ASN A 44 -15.42 -0.48 21.14
CA ASN A 44 -14.91 0.87 21.19
C ASN A 44 -13.55 0.99 20.50
N LEU A 45 -13.43 1.98 19.61
CA LEU A 45 -12.21 2.24 18.86
C LEU A 45 -11.05 2.68 19.76
N ASP A 46 -11.31 3.50 20.78
CA ASP A 46 -10.26 4.08 21.61
C ASP A 46 -9.57 3.01 22.47
N ASP A 47 -10.33 2.04 22.98
CA ASP A 47 -9.81 0.91 23.76
C ASP A 47 -8.92 0.01 22.88
N SER A 48 -9.39 -0.35 21.68
CA SER A 48 -8.57 -1.09 20.72
C SER A 48 -7.34 -0.30 20.27
N LEU A 49 -7.43 1.02 20.14
CA LEU A 49 -6.29 1.87 19.78
C LEU A 49 -5.25 1.94 20.90
N ASN A 50 -5.66 2.03 22.16
CA ASN A 50 -4.75 2.01 23.30
C ASN A 50 -3.96 0.69 23.36
N VAL A 51 -4.63 -0.43 23.14
CA VAL A 51 -3.96 -1.74 23.02
C VAL A 51 -3.02 -1.74 21.82
N MET A 52 -3.43 -1.21 20.68
CA MET A 52 -2.62 -1.14 19.46
C MET A 52 -1.34 -0.32 19.65
N MET A 53 -1.42 0.85 20.28
CA MET A 53 -0.28 1.73 20.57
C MET A 53 0.77 1.05 21.46
N ASN A 54 0.34 0.17 22.36
CA ASN A 54 1.24 -0.59 23.23
C ASN A 54 1.79 -1.87 22.57
N THR A 55 1.12 -2.37 21.53
CA THR A 55 1.44 -3.65 20.85
C THR A 55 2.27 -3.44 19.60
N PHE A 56 2.10 -2.31 18.90
CA PHE A 56 2.72 -2.06 17.61
C PHE A 56 3.40 -0.69 17.51
N GLU A 57 4.58 -0.69 16.91
CA GLU A 57 5.25 0.47 16.35
C GLU A 57 5.02 0.51 14.84
N THR A 58 5.06 1.70 14.23
CA THR A 58 4.96 1.83 12.78
C THR A 58 6.21 2.51 12.22
N ASN A 59 6.74 2.02 11.10
CA ASN A 59 7.81 2.73 10.40
C ASN A 59 7.26 3.91 9.58
N MET A 60 7.45 5.12 10.13
CA MET A 60 6.93 6.37 9.58
C MET A 60 7.41 6.73 8.16
N ARG A 61 8.57 6.20 7.72
CA ARG A 61 9.15 6.56 6.40
C ARG A 61 8.28 6.09 5.24
N PHE A 62 7.49 5.04 5.44
CA PHE A 62 6.68 4.46 4.38
C PHE A 62 5.29 5.09 4.27
N LEU A 63 4.76 5.69 5.35
CA LEU A 63 3.41 6.24 5.38
C LEU A 63 3.19 7.37 4.36
N GLN A 64 4.23 8.19 4.13
CA GLN A 64 4.17 9.26 3.13
C GLN A 64 3.92 8.73 1.70
N SER A 65 4.44 7.53 1.39
CA SER A 65 4.27 6.92 0.06
C SER A 65 2.89 6.30 -0.17
N VAL A 66 2.14 6.03 0.91
CA VAL A 66 0.83 5.35 0.85
C VAL A 66 -0.34 6.28 1.18
N GLY A 67 -0.12 7.59 1.30
CA GLY A 67 -1.19 8.57 1.62
C GLY A 67 -2.40 8.50 0.69
N HIS A 68 -2.18 8.34 -0.62
CA HIS A 68 -3.29 8.14 -1.58
C HIS A 68 -4.05 6.84 -1.34
N LEU A 69 -3.35 5.77 -0.95
CA LEU A 69 -3.97 4.48 -0.65
C LEU A 69 -4.78 4.55 0.65
N ILE A 70 -4.27 5.23 1.68
CA ILE A 70 -4.99 5.53 2.93
C ILE A 70 -6.28 6.30 2.63
N GLN A 71 -6.19 7.39 1.86
CA GLN A 71 -7.35 8.18 1.43
C GLN A 71 -8.39 7.32 0.71
N TRP A 72 -7.91 6.47 -0.19
CA TRP A 72 -8.75 5.63 -1.02
C TRP A 72 -9.47 4.56 -0.20
N MET A 73 -8.75 3.88 0.70
CA MET A 73 -9.33 2.90 1.61
C MET A 73 -10.34 3.51 2.56
N ALA A 74 -10.03 4.67 3.14
CA ALA A 74 -10.97 5.41 3.98
C ALA A 74 -12.27 5.72 3.23
N THR A 75 -12.15 6.20 1.99
CA THR A 75 -13.33 6.54 1.17
C THR A 75 -14.13 5.29 0.78
N HIS A 76 -13.44 4.19 0.48
CA HIS A 76 -14.05 2.91 0.17
C HIS A 76 -14.85 2.35 1.37
N ILE A 77 -14.25 2.31 2.56
CA ILE A 77 -14.91 1.79 3.77
C ILE A 77 -16.13 2.64 4.13
N ILE A 78 -16.02 3.98 4.07
CA ILE A 78 -17.18 4.86 4.29
C ILE A 78 -18.27 4.59 3.24
N SER A 79 -17.90 4.37 1.98
CA SER A 79 -18.88 4.00 0.94
C SER A 79 -19.56 2.66 1.23
N GLN A 80 -18.85 1.67 1.79
CA GLN A 80 -19.43 0.39 2.19
C GLN A 80 -20.39 0.55 3.36
N VAL A 81 -19.98 1.29 4.40
CA VAL A 81 -20.80 1.56 5.59
C VAL A 81 -22.08 2.30 5.21
N THR A 82 -21.97 3.34 4.38
CA THR A 82 -23.14 4.12 3.94
C THR A 82 -24.08 3.36 2.99
N GLN A 83 -23.63 2.23 2.42
CA GLN A 83 -24.43 1.37 1.55
C GLN A 83 -24.84 0.05 2.22
N LEU A 84 -24.62 -0.10 3.53
CA LEU A 84 -24.89 -1.34 4.26
C LEU A 84 -26.33 -1.84 4.11
N ARG A 85 -27.29 -0.92 3.96
CA ARG A 85 -28.72 -1.24 3.72
C ARG A 85 -28.98 -1.88 2.35
N SER A 86 -28.21 -1.48 1.34
CA SER A 86 -28.36 -1.97 -0.04
C SER A 86 -27.48 -3.19 -0.31
N HIS A 87 -26.34 -3.27 0.38
CA HIS A 87 -25.35 -4.32 0.21
C HIS A 87 -24.89 -4.81 1.59
N ALA A 88 -25.42 -5.96 1.99
CA ALA A 88 -24.95 -6.63 3.20
C ALA A 88 -23.47 -7.02 3.03
N LEU A 89 -22.65 -6.65 4.00
CA LEU A 89 -21.25 -7.04 4.05
C LEU A 89 -21.15 -8.44 4.67
N SER A 90 -20.24 -9.27 4.17
CA SER A 90 -19.88 -10.52 4.81
C SER A 90 -19.11 -10.28 6.13
N SER A 91 -19.16 -11.23 7.05
CA SER A 91 -18.41 -11.18 8.31
C SER A 91 -16.91 -10.90 8.09
N ASN A 92 -16.32 -11.52 7.05
CA ASN A 92 -14.94 -11.28 6.67
C ASN A 92 -14.67 -9.84 6.18
N GLU A 93 -15.57 -9.26 5.37
CA GLU A 93 -15.44 -7.87 4.93
C GLU A 93 -15.53 -6.87 6.08
N ILE A 94 -16.39 -7.16 7.07
CA ILE A 94 -16.52 -6.34 8.28
C ILE A 94 -15.21 -6.42 9.09
N SER A 95 -14.70 -7.62 9.35
CA SER A 95 -13.45 -7.79 10.11
C SER A 95 -12.27 -7.08 9.42
N ILE A 96 -12.07 -7.30 8.12
CA ILE A 96 -10.99 -6.65 7.36
C ILE A 96 -11.14 -5.12 7.41
N SER A 97 -12.36 -4.60 7.25
CA SER A 97 -12.61 -3.15 7.30
C SER A 97 -12.31 -2.56 8.68
N ARG A 98 -12.69 -3.25 9.77
CA ARG A 98 -12.39 -2.86 11.15
C ARG A 98 -10.88 -2.81 11.39
N GLN A 99 -10.14 -3.83 10.94
CA GLN A 99 -8.68 -3.88 11.04
C GLN A 99 -8.01 -2.71 10.28
N ILE A 100 -8.45 -2.43 9.05
CA ILE A 100 -7.91 -1.31 8.26
C ILE A 100 -8.21 0.04 8.92
N LEU A 101 -9.43 0.26 9.44
CA LEU A 101 -9.79 1.48 10.17
C LEU A 101 -8.91 1.69 11.39
N LEU A 102 -8.67 0.62 12.15
CA LEU A 102 -7.81 0.62 13.32
C LEU A 102 -6.37 1.04 12.98
N ILE A 103 -5.78 0.44 11.93
CA ILE A 103 -4.45 0.81 11.45
C ILE A 103 -4.41 2.28 11.01
N MET A 104 -5.40 2.73 10.24
CA MET A 104 -5.47 4.13 9.80
C MET A 104 -5.59 5.07 11.00
N LYS A 105 -6.42 4.72 12.01
CA LYS A 105 -6.58 5.52 13.22
C LYS A 105 -5.26 5.62 14.00
N LEU A 106 -4.55 4.51 14.19
CA LEU A 106 -3.19 4.51 14.75
C LEU A 106 -2.29 5.52 14.03
N TRP A 107 -2.25 5.47 12.69
CA TRP A 107 -1.40 6.37 11.92
C TRP A 107 -1.84 7.82 11.99
N THR A 108 -3.15 8.10 12.07
CA THR A 108 -3.65 9.47 12.27
C THR A 108 -3.26 10.04 13.63
N THR A 109 -3.27 9.20 14.67
CA THR A 109 -2.87 9.59 16.03
C THR A 109 -1.36 9.83 16.13
N LEU A 110 -0.56 9.02 15.44
CA LEU A 110 0.89 9.19 15.39
C LEU A 110 1.33 10.39 14.55
N HIS A 111 0.64 10.67 13.44
CA HIS A 111 1.03 11.73 12.53
C HIS A 111 -0.14 12.30 11.72
N ASN A 112 -0.41 13.60 11.87
CA ASN A 112 -1.54 14.29 11.23
C ASN A 112 -1.55 14.16 9.68
N ASN A 113 -0.39 14.14 9.01
CA ASN A 113 -0.30 13.96 7.55
C ASN A 113 -0.79 12.58 7.04
N CYS A 114 -1.01 11.60 7.91
CA CYS A 114 -1.58 10.31 7.55
C CYS A 114 -3.11 10.30 7.66
N SER A 115 -3.72 11.42 8.08
CA SER A 115 -5.16 11.54 8.18
C SER A 115 -5.80 11.63 6.79
N PRO A 116 -6.79 10.78 6.48
CA PRO A 116 -7.58 10.97 5.28
C PRO A 116 -8.31 12.32 5.32
N LEU A 117 -8.38 12.97 4.17
CA LEU A 117 -9.09 14.22 3.95
C LEU A 117 -10.56 13.93 3.65
N TYR A 118 -11.44 14.60 4.39
CA TYR A 118 -12.88 14.51 4.23
C TYR A 118 -13.48 15.90 4.08
N THR A 119 -14.57 16.00 3.33
CA THR A 119 -15.44 17.19 3.39
C THR A 119 -16.52 16.91 4.43
N ILE A 120 -16.30 17.44 5.63
CA ILE A 120 -17.16 17.23 6.80
C ILE A 120 -18.10 18.44 6.94
N LYS A 121 -19.41 18.20 7.04
CA LYS A 121 -20.41 19.26 7.24
C LYS A 121 -20.68 19.56 8.72
N ASP A 122 -20.24 18.67 9.61
CA ASP A 122 -20.43 18.73 11.05
C ASP A 122 -19.07 18.67 11.78
N ILE A 123 -18.73 19.69 12.55
CA ILE A 123 -17.43 19.85 13.22
C ILE A 123 -17.15 18.69 14.20
N LYS A 124 -18.19 18.01 14.71
CA LYS A 124 -18.05 16.91 15.68
C LYS A 124 -17.94 15.52 15.05
N CYS A 125 -18.01 15.41 13.72
CA CYS A 125 -17.97 14.11 13.06
C CYS A 125 -16.53 13.64 12.87
N ASP A 126 -16.21 12.46 13.42
CA ASP A 126 -15.01 11.70 13.09
C ASP A 126 -15.40 10.50 12.21
N PRO A 127 -15.20 10.59 10.88
CA PRO A 127 -15.67 9.56 9.95
C PRO A 127 -15.06 8.18 10.20
N LEU A 128 -13.81 8.11 10.67
CA LEU A 128 -13.14 6.84 10.95
C LEU A 128 -13.75 6.17 12.18
N SER A 129 -13.94 6.94 13.26
CA SER A 129 -14.51 6.45 14.51
C SER A 129 -15.96 6.05 14.37
N GLU A 130 -16.77 6.85 13.67
CA GLU A 130 -18.16 6.50 13.39
C GLU A 130 -18.29 5.26 12.50
N SER A 131 -17.43 5.15 11.47
CA SER A 131 -17.41 3.95 10.61
C SER A 131 -17.05 2.70 11.40
N TYR A 132 -16.08 2.80 12.33
CA TYR A 132 -15.69 1.67 13.18
C TYR A 132 -16.84 1.26 14.10
N ALA A 133 -17.50 2.21 14.76
CA ALA A 133 -18.62 1.94 15.65
C ALA A 133 -19.81 1.27 14.91
N ILE A 134 -20.13 1.72 13.70
CA ILE A 134 -21.17 1.10 12.87
C ILE A 134 -20.78 -0.33 12.48
N LEU A 135 -19.53 -0.56 12.07
CA LEU A 135 -19.05 -1.90 11.72
C LEU A 135 -18.99 -2.84 12.92
N SER A 136 -18.62 -2.36 14.11
CA SER A 136 -18.64 -3.15 15.36
C SER A 136 -20.06 -3.63 15.69
N LYS A 137 -21.06 -2.73 15.60
CA LYS A 137 -22.47 -3.09 15.79
C LYS A 137 -22.97 -4.07 14.72
N ALA A 138 -22.56 -3.90 13.46
CA ALA A 138 -22.88 -4.83 12.39
C ALA A 138 -22.27 -6.22 12.62
N ALA A 139 -21.02 -6.29 13.11
CA ALA A 139 -20.37 -7.54 13.48
C ALA A 139 -21.11 -8.26 14.62
N ALA A 140 -21.49 -7.53 15.67
CA ALA A 140 -22.25 -8.07 16.80
C ALA A 140 -23.59 -8.67 16.36
N ALA A 141 -24.35 -7.96 15.52
CA ALA A 141 -25.61 -8.46 14.97
C ALA A 141 -25.40 -9.74 14.13
N GLN A 142 -24.35 -9.79 13.29
CA GLN A 142 -24.04 -10.99 12.50
C GLN A 142 -23.63 -12.19 13.36
N ASN A 143 -22.87 -11.96 14.43
CA ASN A 143 -22.44 -13.03 15.34
C ASN A 143 -23.62 -13.65 16.11
N LEU A 144 -24.64 -12.85 16.43
CA LEU A 144 -25.88 -13.30 17.07
C LEU A 144 -26.89 -13.90 16.07
N GLY A 145 -26.63 -13.79 14.76
CA GLY A 145 -27.58 -14.19 13.71
C GLY A 145 -28.82 -13.29 13.64
N GLU A 146 -28.73 -12.08 14.20
CA GLU A 146 -29.82 -11.12 14.24
C GLU A 146 -29.84 -10.23 12.99
N ASN A 147 -31.03 -9.74 12.65
CA ASN A 147 -31.15 -8.73 11.61
C ASN A 147 -30.54 -7.41 12.08
N ILE A 148 -29.89 -6.70 11.16
CA ILE A 148 -29.36 -5.37 11.42
C ILE A 148 -30.49 -4.43 11.88
N SER A 149 -30.31 -3.79 13.05
CA SER A 149 -31.30 -2.90 13.65
C SER A 149 -31.56 -1.65 12.81
N ILE A 150 -32.77 -1.08 12.95
CA ILE A 150 -33.16 0.16 12.27
C ILE A 150 -32.25 1.33 12.69
N GLU A 151 -31.89 1.39 13.98
CA GLU A 151 -30.97 2.39 14.54
C GLU A 151 -29.59 2.36 13.86
N LEU A 152 -29.12 1.19 13.44
CA LEU A 152 -27.86 1.07 12.72
C LEU A 152 -27.96 1.68 11.31
N TYR A 153 -29.09 1.46 10.62
CA TYR A 153 -29.33 2.07 9.32
C TYR A 153 -29.47 3.60 9.41
N GLU A 154 -30.11 4.09 10.46
CA GLU A 154 -30.17 5.54 10.73
C GLU A 154 -28.75 6.11 10.94
N SER A 155 -27.90 5.40 11.68
CA SER A 155 -26.49 5.79 11.87
C SER A 155 -25.72 5.84 10.53
N CYS A 156 -25.98 4.89 9.62
CA CYS A 156 -25.38 4.88 8.28
C CYS A 156 -25.81 6.09 7.43
N GLU A 157 -27.10 6.43 7.44
CA GLU A 157 -27.63 7.58 6.69
C GLU A 157 -27.17 8.92 7.30
N LEU A 158 -27.05 9.00 8.63
CA LEU A 158 -26.47 10.17 9.31
C LEU A 158 -25.00 10.38 8.90
N LEU A 159 -24.19 9.32 8.86
CA LEU A 159 -22.80 9.40 8.40
C LEU A 159 -22.72 9.89 6.94
N LYS A 160 -23.55 9.32 6.06
CA LYS A 160 -23.66 9.70 4.64
C LYS A 160 -24.04 11.18 4.43
N CYS A 161 -24.89 11.72 5.29
CA CYS A 161 -25.30 13.12 5.22
C CYS A 161 -24.21 14.08 5.70
N ARG A 162 -23.42 13.68 6.70
CA ARG A 162 -22.37 14.48 7.35
C ARG A 162 -21.04 14.46 6.61
N VAL A 163 -20.73 13.37 5.90
CA VAL A 163 -19.45 13.19 5.21
C VAL A 163 -19.68 13.11 3.71
N SER A 164 -19.14 14.09 2.98
CA SER A 164 -19.06 13.98 1.53
C SER A 164 -17.77 13.26 1.15
N THR A 165 -17.92 12.03 0.66
CA THR A 165 -16.86 11.33 -0.04
C THR A 165 -16.75 11.91 -1.44
N GLY A 166 -15.63 12.55 -1.76
CA GLY A 166 -15.35 12.95 -3.14
C GLY A 166 -15.44 11.73 -4.05
N LYS A 167 -15.96 11.89 -5.29
CA LYS A 167 -15.94 10.80 -6.26
C LYS A 167 -14.50 10.33 -6.43
N VAL A 168 -14.22 9.10 -5.98
CA VAL A 168 -12.92 8.47 -6.13
C VAL A 168 -12.73 8.11 -7.60
N SER A 169 -12.37 9.10 -8.42
CA SER A 169 -11.95 8.86 -9.78
C SER A 169 -10.49 8.44 -9.72
N MET A 170 -10.23 7.12 -9.75
CA MET A 170 -8.97 6.70 -10.33
C MET A 170 -9.02 7.16 -11.77
N LYS A 171 -8.24 8.19 -12.12
CA LYS A 171 -7.76 8.30 -13.49
C LYS A 171 -7.06 6.96 -13.73
N LYS A 172 -7.66 6.10 -14.55
CA LYS A 172 -6.96 4.90 -15.01
C LYS A 172 -5.57 5.37 -15.42
N PRO A 173 -4.47 4.71 -14.99
CA PRO A 173 -3.17 5.02 -15.56
C PRO A 173 -3.41 5.00 -17.07
N GLN A 174 -3.14 6.12 -17.74
CA GLN A 174 -3.34 6.18 -19.17
C GLN A 174 -2.39 5.13 -19.73
N ILE A 175 -2.94 3.96 -20.07
CA ILE A 175 -2.27 3.02 -20.93
C ILE A 175 -2.16 3.82 -22.21
N ALA A 176 -0.97 4.37 -22.47
CA ALA A 176 -0.67 5.01 -23.74
C ALA A 176 -1.21 4.06 -24.81
N ASN A 177 -2.08 4.56 -25.69
CA ASN A 177 -2.79 3.74 -26.68
C ASN A 177 -1.81 2.86 -27.45
N LEU A 178 -1.65 1.60 -27.02
CA LEU A 178 -0.83 0.59 -27.70
C LEU A 178 -1.59 -0.05 -28.87
N LYS A 179 -2.75 0.50 -29.25
CA LYS A 179 -3.51 0.08 -30.43
C LYS A 179 -2.73 0.50 -31.67
N GLY A 180 -1.96 -0.44 -32.21
CA GLY A 180 -1.18 -0.31 -33.45
C GLY A 180 0.16 -1.03 -33.44
N GLN A 181 0.69 -1.41 -32.27
CA GLN A 181 1.93 -2.18 -32.21
C GLN A 181 1.63 -3.67 -32.19
N SER A 182 1.78 -4.31 -33.35
CA SER A 182 1.91 -5.76 -33.44
C SER A 182 3.09 -6.21 -32.57
N PHE A 183 2.80 -6.84 -31.44
CA PHE A 183 3.82 -7.48 -30.63
C PHE A 183 4.31 -8.72 -31.38
N GLN A 184 5.40 -8.58 -32.14
CA GLN A 184 6.16 -9.74 -32.57
C GLN A 184 7.09 -10.14 -31.43
N VAL A 185 6.74 -11.24 -30.76
CA VAL A 185 7.61 -11.90 -29.78
C VAL A 185 8.80 -12.45 -30.55
N GLY A 186 9.89 -11.68 -30.57
CA GLY A 186 11.16 -12.10 -31.18
C GLY A 186 11.83 -11.05 -32.05
N LYS A 187 12.17 -9.88 -31.48
CA LYS A 187 13.31 -9.01 -31.85
C LYS A 187 13.11 -7.62 -31.22
N LEU A 188 13.44 -7.48 -29.94
CA LEU A 188 13.63 -6.17 -29.32
C LEU A 188 15.09 -5.77 -29.47
N VAL A 189 15.43 -5.14 -30.60
CA VAL A 189 16.71 -4.43 -30.78
C VAL A 189 16.44 -3.04 -31.34
N LYS A 190 16.77 -2.05 -30.51
CA LYS A 190 17.19 -0.68 -30.85
C LYS A 190 16.22 0.19 -31.64
N GLN A 191 15.37 0.91 -30.92
CA GLN A 191 15.17 2.34 -31.21
C GLN A 191 15.75 3.15 -30.06
N ARG A 192 17.00 3.60 -30.25
CA ARG A 192 17.55 4.74 -29.50
C ARG A 192 16.78 5.96 -29.98
N ALA A 193 15.72 6.32 -29.27
CA ALA A 193 15.29 7.71 -29.24
C ALA A 193 16.33 8.46 -28.41
N SER A 194 17.02 9.39 -29.05
CA SER A 194 17.94 10.36 -28.47
C SER A 194 17.17 11.30 -27.54
N LEU A 195 16.74 10.79 -26.40
CA LEU A 195 16.46 11.61 -25.23
C LEU A 195 17.84 12.07 -24.75
N LEU A 196 18.08 13.38 -24.81
CA LEU A 196 19.21 14.02 -24.17
C LEU A 196 19.25 13.50 -22.72
N ILE A 197 20.28 12.72 -22.44
CA ILE A 197 20.49 12.05 -21.17
C ILE A 197 20.93 13.16 -20.22
N ASP A 198 20.04 13.62 -19.36
CA ASP A 198 20.47 14.31 -18.15
C ASP A 198 21.23 13.31 -17.31
N ASP A 199 22.56 13.38 -17.39
CA ASP A 199 23.49 12.49 -16.70
C ASP A 199 23.49 12.69 -15.17
N THR A 200 22.59 13.51 -14.62
CA THR A 200 22.45 13.79 -13.18
C THR A 200 20.98 13.92 -12.77
N ASP A 201 20.53 13.05 -11.86
CA ASP A 201 19.27 13.22 -11.12
C ASP A 201 19.40 14.44 -10.20
N PHE A 202 18.74 15.56 -10.53
CA PHE A 202 18.88 16.81 -9.78
C PHE A 202 18.39 16.70 -8.32
N VAL A 203 17.42 15.82 -8.05
CA VAL A 203 16.85 15.61 -6.71
C VAL A 203 17.82 14.83 -5.85
N ARG A 204 18.51 13.84 -6.44
CA ARG A 204 19.43 12.95 -5.71
C ARG A 204 20.90 13.32 -5.87
N ARG A 205 21.21 14.32 -6.70
CA ARG A 205 22.57 14.69 -7.16
C ARG A 205 23.40 13.46 -7.56
N THR A 206 22.76 12.45 -8.15
CA THR A 206 23.41 11.19 -8.51
C THR A 206 23.52 11.09 -10.02
N THR A 207 24.69 10.71 -10.54
CA THR A 207 24.87 10.60 -11.98
C THR A 207 24.26 9.31 -12.52
N VAL A 208 23.37 9.39 -13.51
CA VAL A 208 22.71 8.22 -14.13
C VAL A 208 23.18 8.10 -15.56
N GLY A 209 23.83 7.00 -15.94
CA GLY A 209 24.20 6.74 -17.35
C GLY A 209 25.61 6.22 -17.60
N ARG A 210 26.50 6.19 -16.60
CA ARG A 210 27.80 5.49 -16.70
C ARG A 210 27.69 4.09 -16.12
N GLU A 211 27.62 3.11 -17.02
CA GLU A 211 27.97 1.69 -16.84
C GLU A 211 28.11 1.16 -15.40
N GLU A 212 27.01 1.15 -14.66
CA GLU A 212 26.88 0.38 -13.42
C GLU A 212 25.86 -0.74 -13.63
N THR A 213 26.19 -1.65 -14.54
CA THR A 213 25.59 -3.00 -14.57
C THR A 213 26.13 -3.81 -13.41
N ARG A 214 25.82 -3.42 -12.16
CA ARG A 214 26.24 -4.19 -11.00
C ARG A 214 25.07 -4.35 -10.04
N ASP A 215 24.68 -5.62 -9.91
CA ASP A 215 23.83 -6.21 -8.89
C ASP A 215 22.40 -5.66 -8.79
N LEU A 216 21.60 -5.90 -9.82
CA LEU A 216 20.14 -5.77 -9.74
C LEU A 216 19.49 -7.10 -9.38
N ARG A 217 18.34 -7.03 -8.72
CA ARG A 217 17.46 -8.16 -8.44
C ARG A 217 16.01 -7.80 -8.75
N HIS A 218 15.21 -8.78 -9.15
CA HIS A 218 13.79 -8.59 -9.47
C HIS A 218 12.91 -9.49 -8.61
N CYS A 219 11.67 -9.06 -8.38
CA CYS A 219 10.68 -9.84 -7.65
C CYS A 219 9.99 -10.85 -8.57
N SER A 220 9.92 -12.12 -8.16
CA SER A 220 9.22 -13.17 -8.91
C SER A 220 7.70 -13.01 -8.99
N ARG A 221 7.09 -12.20 -8.11
CA ARG A 221 5.62 -12.01 -8.02
C ARG A 221 5.14 -10.70 -8.64
N SER A 222 5.77 -9.58 -8.30
CA SER A 222 5.38 -8.25 -8.82
C SER A 222 6.21 -7.78 -10.01
N GLY A 223 7.32 -8.44 -10.32
CA GLY A 223 8.27 -7.98 -11.34
C GLY A 223 9.02 -6.69 -10.96
N ALA A 224 8.89 -6.21 -9.72
CA ALA A 224 9.61 -5.02 -9.25
C ALA A 224 11.13 -5.22 -9.32
N TYR A 225 11.88 -4.18 -9.65
CA TYR A 225 13.34 -4.18 -9.71
C TYR A 225 13.92 -3.37 -8.57
N THR A 226 15.04 -3.83 -8.00
CA THR A 226 15.79 -3.06 -7.00
C THR A 226 17.27 -3.44 -7.04
N TYR A 227 18.11 -2.60 -6.46
CA TYR A 227 19.54 -2.91 -6.27
C TYR A 227 19.71 -3.96 -5.19
N ASN A 228 20.75 -4.78 -5.33
CA ASN A 228 21.20 -5.68 -4.29
C ASN A 228 21.82 -4.85 -3.16
N ARG A 229 21.09 -4.71 -2.06
CA ARG A 229 21.57 -3.96 -0.90
C ARG A 229 22.46 -4.86 -0.06
N GLN A 230 23.64 -4.36 0.32
CA GLN A 230 24.50 -5.04 1.30
C GLN A 230 23.82 -5.06 2.67
N GLU A 231 24.02 -6.16 3.41
CA GLU A 231 23.31 -6.48 4.66
C GLU A 231 23.62 -5.51 5.81
N SER A 232 24.71 -4.73 5.73
CA SER A 232 25.29 -3.97 6.84
C SER A 232 24.60 -2.64 7.19
N LEU A 233 23.70 -2.12 6.34
CA LEU A 233 23.10 -0.78 6.51
C LEU A 233 21.60 -0.80 6.88
N ILE A 234 21.07 -1.96 7.24
CA ILE A 234 19.63 -2.17 7.36
C ILE A 234 19.30 -2.58 8.80
N SER A 235 18.27 -1.95 9.37
CA SER A 235 17.71 -2.33 10.68
C SER A 235 17.28 -3.80 10.66
N GLY A 236 17.51 -4.57 11.73
CA GLY A 236 17.32 -6.03 11.76
C GLY A 236 15.95 -6.55 11.24
N TRP A 237 14.86 -5.80 11.44
CA TRP A 237 13.53 -6.13 10.92
C TRP A 237 13.35 -5.90 9.40
N ASP A 238 14.10 -4.97 8.83
CA ASP A 238 14.10 -4.67 7.40
C ASP A 238 14.95 -5.71 6.62
N HIS A 239 15.65 -6.62 7.31
CA HIS A 239 16.31 -7.79 6.70
C HIS A 239 15.32 -8.71 5.98
N ARG A 240 14.04 -8.71 6.37
CA ARG A 240 12.99 -9.44 5.64
C ARG A 240 12.92 -8.99 4.18
N PHE A 241 13.13 -7.70 3.93
CA PHE A 241 13.11 -7.12 2.60
C PHE A 241 14.41 -7.36 1.80
N LEU A 242 15.46 -7.90 2.44
CA LEU A 242 16.63 -8.42 1.75
C LEU A 242 16.32 -9.74 1.02
N LYS A 243 15.46 -10.59 1.58
CA LYS A 243 15.11 -11.89 0.99
C LYS A 243 13.81 -11.87 0.19
N ARG A 244 12.85 -11.04 0.60
CA ARG A 244 11.52 -10.92 -0.02
C ARG A 244 11.19 -9.49 -0.41
N SER A 245 10.41 -9.33 -1.46
CA SER A 245 9.84 -8.06 -1.89
C SER A 245 8.66 -7.65 -1.01
N MET A 246 8.20 -6.41 -1.15
CA MET A 246 7.04 -5.87 -0.41
C MET A 246 5.75 -6.68 -0.66
N CYS A 247 5.63 -7.38 -1.80
CA CYS A 247 4.48 -8.24 -2.10
C CYS A 247 4.69 -9.70 -1.63
N GLY A 248 5.74 -9.97 -0.85
CA GLY A 248 6.10 -11.30 -0.33
C GLY A 248 6.82 -12.21 -1.33
N GLY A 249 6.92 -11.81 -2.61
CA GLY A 249 7.66 -12.55 -3.65
C GLY A 249 9.17 -12.56 -3.41
N LEU A 250 9.86 -13.62 -3.82
CA LEU A 250 11.30 -13.78 -3.64
C LEU A 250 12.08 -12.86 -4.59
N TRP A 251 13.26 -12.41 -4.14
CA TRP A 251 14.19 -11.69 -5.00
C TRP A 251 15.06 -12.67 -5.81
N THR A 252 15.13 -12.45 -7.12
CA THR A 252 16.01 -13.19 -8.04
C THR A 252 17.05 -12.24 -8.62
N ASN A 253 18.33 -12.59 -8.50
CA ASN A 253 19.42 -11.79 -9.05
C ASN A 253 19.39 -11.79 -10.58
N ILE A 254 19.66 -10.63 -11.15
CA ILE A 254 19.84 -10.47 -12.59
C ILE A 254 21.33 -10.52 -12.83
N SER A 255 21.84 -11.67 -13.26
CA SER A 255 23.25 -11.80 -13.62
C SER A 255 23.54 -10.96 -14.86
N SER A 256 24.37 -9.93 -14.71
CA SER A 256 25.03 -9.30 -15.85
C SER A 256 26.12 -10.25 -16.36
N SER A 257 25.86 -11.00 -17.42
CA SER A 257 26.96 -11.62 -18.15
C SER A 257 27.80 -10.51 -18.80
N PRO A 258 29.13 -10.47 -18.60
CA PRO A 258 29.96 -9.45 -19.20
C PRO A 258 30.18 -9.81 -20.66
N THR A 259 29.30 -9.36 -21.56
CA THR A 259 29.57 -9.44 -23.00
C THR A 259 30.60 -8.39 -23.38
N LYS A 260 31.88 -8.72 -23.16
CA LYS A 260 33.03 -8.06 -23.79
C LYS A 260 32.94 -8.29 -25.32
N LYS A 261 32.21 -7.43 -26.03
CA LYS A 261 32.48 -7.16 -27.44
C LYS A 261 32.35 -5.66 -27.66
N LYS A 262 33.50 -4.97 -27.65
CA LYS A 262 33.60 -3.64 -28.25
C LYS A 262 33.09 -3.75 -29.69
N PRO A 263 32.11 -2.96 -30.13
CA PRO A 263 31.83 -2.89 -31.56
C PRO A 263 33.02 -2.22 -32.24
N TYR A 264 33.62 -2.93 -33.20
CA TYR A 264 34.53 -2.37 -34.20
C TYR A 264 33.76 -1.30 -34.99
N VAL A 265 34.19 -0.04 -34.90
CA VAL A 265 33.70 1.04 -35.75
C VAL A 265 34.76 1.27 -36.82
N PRO A 266 34.47 1.02 -38.11
CA PRO A 266 35.39 1.35 -39.19
C PRO A 266 35.64 2.87 -39.18
N ALA A 267 36.92 3.26 -39.22
CA ALA A 267 37.31 4.65 -39.40
C ALA A 267 36.89 5.12 -40.80
N LEU A 268 35.85 5.93 -40.89
CA LEU A 268 35.51 6.68 -42.10
C LEU A 268 35.23 8.14 -41.74
N LEU A 269 36.27 8.94 -42.00
CA LEU A 269 36.25 10.30 -42.57
C LEU A 269 35.47 11.38 -41.79
N CYS A 270 36.16 12.03 -40.85
CA CYS A 270 36.07 13.48 -40.71
C CYS A 270 37.26 14.07 -41.47
N GLN A 271 37.04 14.55 -42.69
CA GLN A 271 37.87 15.62 -43.23
C GLN A 271 37.34 16.94 -42.66
N GLU A 272 38.29 17.75 -42.23
CA GLU A 272 38.16 19.00 -41.50
C GLU A 272 37.44 20.07 -42.32
N PHE A 273 36.67 20.92 -41.64
CA PHE A 273 36.26 22.21 -42.19
C PHE A 273 37.46 23.16 -42.13
N ILE A 274 37.90 23.64 -43.30
CA ILE A 274 38.12 25.07 -43.57
C ILE A 274 37.36 25.38 -44.85
#